data_AF-A0A016VRQ8-F1
#
_entry.id   AF-A0A016VRQ8-F1
#
_cell.length_a   1.000
_cell.length_b   1.000
_cell.length_c   1.000
_cell.angle_alpha   90.00
_cell.angle_beta   90.00
_cell.angle_gamma   90.00
#
_symmetry.space_group_name_H-M   'P 1'
#
loop_
_entity.id
_entity.type
_entity.pdbx_description
1 polymer ?
#
loop_
_entity_poly.entity_id
_entity_poly.type
_entity_poly.pdbx_seq_one_letter_code
_entity_poly.pdbx_strand_id
1 'polypeptide(L)'
;MSAVRPLEAFKIRNVLLLAHVMQQLFTTQRSLKLLKGRGPPRFSLRRYQHILDLLATLIPTTYSLSHRSDKNPVFGLTSTGHHIKSFEDFVYIGLRRNTRTGKWYWTDGSQVNYTKWAVHQPDHPESEHCAQLHQDPGPGLIYVEDRKWNSIPCDRPMKYFVCKR
;
A
#
# COMPACT_ATOMS: atom_id res chain seq x y z
N MET A 1 10.76 -14.30 -14.71
CA MET A 1 11.24 -14.18 -13.32
C MET A 1 11.93 -12.83 -13.17
N SER A 2 11.24 -11.81 -12.68
CA SER A 2 11.87 -10.51 -12.38
C SER A 2 11.94 -10.37 -10.87
N ALA A 3 13.15 -10.56 -10.35
CA ALA A 3 13.48 -10.36 -8.96
C ALA A 3 13.17 -8.91 -8.55
N VAL A 4 12.33 -8.74 -7.53
CA VAL A 4 12.26 -7.48 -6.78
C VAL A 4 13.64 -7.29 -6.15
N ARG A 5 14.34 -6.22 -6.52
CA ARG A 5 15.71 -5.97 -6.07
C ARG A 5 15.75 -5.87 -4.54
N PRO A 6 16.70 -6.54 -3.85
CA PRO A 6 16.81 -6.56 -2.38
C PRO A 6 16.87 -5.18 -1.69
N LEU A 7 17.22 -4.13 -2.42
CA LEU A 7 17.36 -2.75 -1.91
C LEU A 7 16.03 -2.08 -1.55
N GLU A 8 14.91 -2.44 -2.18
CA GLU A 8 13.61 -1.77 -1.94
C GLU A 8 12.92 -2.30 -0.67
N ALA A 9 13.05 -3.60 -0.37
CA ALA A 9 12.56 -4.17 0.89
C ALA A 9 13.35 -3.68 2.12
N PHE A 10 14.64 -3.39 1.95
CA PHE A 10 15.50 -2.86 3.00
C PHE A 10 15.13 -1.40 3.36
N LYS A 11 14.69 -0.59 2.39
CA LYS A 11 14.27 0.80 2.63
C LYS A 11 12.97 0.89 3.42
N ILE A 12 11.98 0.03 3.14
CA ILE A 12 10.66 0.07 3.78
C ILE A 12 10.73 -0.35 5.26
N ARG A 13 11.50 -1.40 5.57
CA ARG A 13 11.71 -1.83 6.96
C ARG A 13 12.40 -0.75 7.79
N ASN A 14 13.37 -0.04 7.22
CA ASN A 14 14.08 1.04 7.90
C ASN A 14 13.19 2.28 8.13
N VAL A 15 12.27 2.61 7.21
CA VAL A 15 11.36 3.76 7.40
C VAL A 15 10.31 3.49 8.48
N LEU A 16 9.74 2.28 8.53
CA LEU A 16 8.82 1.90 9.62
C LEU A 16 9.54 1.78 10.96
N LEU A 17 10.76 1.25 10.97
CA LEU A 17 11.61 1.22 12.17
C LEU A 17 11.95 2.63 12.64
N LEU A 18 12.28 3.56 11.73
CA LEU A 18 12.52 4.96 12.05
C LEU A 18 11.26 5.65 12.54
N ALA A 19 10.09 5.43 11.94
CA ALA A 19 8.83 6.00 12.41
C ALA A 19 8.48 5.51 13.82
N HIS A 20 8.67 4.21 14.09
CA HIS A 20 8.43 3.62 15.41
C HIS A 20 9.46 4.11 16.44
N VAL A 21 10.74 4.20 16.07
CA VAL A 21 11.81 4.76 16.92
C VAL A 21 11.54 6.24 17.19
N MET A 22 11.09 7.01 16.21
CA MET A 22 10.73 8.42 16.39
C MET A 22 9.49 8.58 17.27
N GLN A 23 8.50 7.69 17.16
CA GLN A 23 7.32 7.71 18.03
C GLN A 23 7.70 7.33 19.47
N GLN A 24 8.58 6.34 19.65
CA GLN A 24 9.14 5.99 20.95
C GLN A 24 10.00 7.11 21.54
N LEU A 25 10.81 7.79 20.72
CA LEU A 25 11.60 8.96 21.11
C LEU A 25 10.71 10.14 21.52
N PHE A 26 9.61 10.41 20.80
CA PHE A 26 8.64 11.44 21.17
C PHE A 26 7.94 11.13 22.50
N THR A 27 7.58 9.86 22.75
CA THR A 27 7.02 9.45 24.05
C THR A 27 8.06 9.50 25.17
N THR A 28 9.31 9.08 24.93
CA THR A 28 10.37 9.21 25.94
C THR A 28 10.73 10.67 26.20
N GLN A 29 10.65 11.57 25.21
CA GLN A 29 10.87 13.00 25.41
C GLN A 29 9.75 13.67 26.23
N ARG A 30 8.49 13.19 26.12
CA ARG A 30 7.40 13.58 27.03
C ARG A 30 7.64 13.05 28.45
N SER A 31 8.12 11.81 28.59
CA SER A 31 8.43 11.21 29.89
C SER A 31 9.69 11.79 30.56
N LEU A 32 10.69 12.25 29.79
CA LEU A 32 11.91 12.91 30.28
C LEU A 32 11.67 14.30 30.87
N LYS A 33 10.50 14.92 30.65
CA LYS A 33 10.09 16.13 31.37
C LYS A 33 9.68 15.86 32.84
N LEU A 34 9.51 14.60 33.24
CA LEU A 34 9.12 14.20 34.59
C LEU A 34 10.27 13.71 35.48
N LEU A 35 11.47 13.50 34.93
CA LEU A 35 12.65 13.11 35.72
C LEU A 35 13.64 14.28 35.78
N LYS A 36 13.57 15.06 36.87
CA LYS A 36 14.61 16.01 37.24
C LYS A 36 15.91 15.26 37.54
N GLY A 37 16.93 15.40 36.70
CA GLY A 37 18.30 15.07 37.09
C GLY A 37 19.18 14.61 35.94
N ARG A 38 20.13 15.49 35.57
CA ARG A 38 21.25 15.30 34.62
C ARG A 38 20.83 15.38 33.13
N GLY A 39 21.01 16.58 32.56
CA GLY A 39 20.78 16.85 31.14
C GLY A 39 21.80 16.15 30.23
N PRO A 40 21.44 15.88 28.96
CA PRO A 40 22.32 15.26 27.98
C PRO A 40 23.53 16.17 27.65
N PRO A 41 24.65 15.61 27.13
CA PRO A 41 25.84 16.39 26.75
C PRO A 41 25.47 17.53 25.79
N ARG A 42 26.13 18.69 25.96
CA ARG A 42 25.83 19.96 25.26
C ARG A 42 26.06 19.87 23.75
N PHE A 43 25.12 19.25 23.05
CA PHE A 43 24.78 19.64 21.69
C PHE A 43 23.71 20.72 21.80
N SER A 44 23.94 21.88 21.17
CA SER A 44 22.99 22.99 21.19
C SER A 44 21.61 22.49 20.76
N LEU A 45 20.60 22.67 21.62
CA LEU A 45 19.18 22.39 21.33
C LEU A 45 18.75 22.94 19.98
N ARG A 46 19.35 24.06 19.52
CA ARG A 46 19.11 24.65 18.20
C ARG A 46 19.57 23.77 17.05
N ARG A 47 20.71 23.07 17.18
CA ARG A 47 21.18 22.13 16.15
C ARG A 47 20.29 20.89 16.08
N TYR A 48 19.81 20.39 17.22
CA TYR A 48 18.89 19.27 17.25
C TYR A 48 17.54 19.63 16.62
N GLN A 49 16.98 20.79 16.97
CA GLN A 49 15.73 21.27 16.39
C GLN A 49 15.86 21.47 14.87
N HIS A 50 16.97 22.06 14.41
CA HIS A 50 17.21 22.24 12.98
C HIS A 50 17.33 20.90 12.22
N ILE A 51 17.93 19.88 12.82
CA ILE A 51 17.98 18.53 12.25
C ILE A 51 16.57 17.92 12.22
N LEU A 52 15.77 18.05 13.28
CA LEU A 52 14.38 17.58 13.30
C LEU A 52 13.51 18.27 12.25
N ASP A 53 13.66 19.58 12.07
CA ASP A 53 12.91 20.35 11.08
C ASP A 53 13.32 19.96 9.65
N LEU A 54 14.61 19.72 9.40
CA LEU A 54 15.12 19.15 8.14
C LEU A 54 14.56 17.74 7.88
N LEU A 55 14.52 16.86 8.88
CA LEU A 55 13.94 15.53 8.72
C LEU A 55 12.42 15.59 8.49
N ALA A 56 11.72 16.49 9.17
CA ALA A 56 10.28 16.70 9.02
C ALA A 56 9.89 17.22 7.63
N THR A 57 10.79 17.90 6.91
CA THR A 57 10.55 18.34 5.52
C THR A 57 10.87 17.27 4.47
N LEU A 58 11.70 16.28 4.81
CA LEU A 58 12.03 15.13 3.96
C LEU A 58 11.00 14.00 4.03
N ILE A 59 10.27 13.88 5.15
CA ILE A 59 9.22 12.86 5.33
C ILE A 59 8.05 13.06 4.34
N PRO A 60 7.48 14.25 4.13
CA PRO A 60 6.40 14.47 3.16
C PRO A 60 6.83 14.25 1.71
N THR A 61 8.07 14.61 1.35
CA THR A 61 8.61 14.45 0.00
C THR A 61 8.88 12.98 -0.31
N THR A 62 9.47 12.22 0.61
CA THR A 62 9.68 10.77 0.44
C THR A 62 8.36 9.97 0.46
N TYR A 63 7.41 10.37 1.30
CA TYR A 63 6.03 9.83 1.29
C TYR A 63 5.31 10.16 -0.03
N SER A 64 5.39 11.39 -0.53
CA SER A 64 4.76 11.78 -1.80
C SER A 64 5.40 11.11 -3.01
N LEU A 65 6.72 10.87 -2.98
CA LEU A 65 7.44 10.14 -4.03
C LEU A 65 7.11 8.65 -4.04
N SER A 66 6.89 8.03 -2.87
CA SER A 66 6.37 6.66 -2.80
C SER A 66 4.90 6.58 -3.25
N HIS A 67 4.09 7.60 -2.98
CA HIS A 67 2.70 7.70 -3.47
C HIS A 67 2.61 7.88 -4.99
N ARG A 68 3.51 8.67 -5.58
CA ARG A 68 3.54 8.93 -7.04
C ARG A 68 3.92 7.69 -7.87
N SER A 69 4.59 6.72 -7.25
CA SER A 69 4.94 5.43 -7.85
C SER A 69 3.74 4.50 -8.05
N ASP A 70 2.70 4.61 -7.21
CA ASP A 70 1.48 3.81 -7.30
C ASP A 70 0.51 4.41 -8.31
N LYS A 71 0.87 4.34 -9.60
CA LYS A 71 -0.01 4.70 -10.74
C LYS A 71 -1.18 3.72 -10.93
N ASN A 72 -1.86 3.29 -9.86
CA ASN A 72 -3.13 2.59 -10.01
C ASN A 72 -4.23 3.66 -10.16
N PRO A 73 -4.70 3.96 -11.38
CA PRO A 73 -5.64 5.07 -11.59
C PRO A 73 -6.99 4.84 -10.90
N VAL A 74 -7.32 3.60 -10.56
CA VAL A 74 -8.59 3.23 -9.90
C VAL A 74 -8.50 3.40 -8.38
N PHE A 75 -7.30 3.25 -7.79
CA PHE A 75 -7.13 3.22 -6.34
C PHE A 75 -7.68 4.45 -5.62
N GLY A 76 -7.36 5.66 -6.11
CA GLY A 76 -7.80 6.90 -5.47
C GLY A 76 -9.32 7.12 -5.50
N LEU A 77 -10.04 6.43 -6.40
CA LEU A 77 -11.50 6.47 -6.49
C LEU A 77 -12.17 5.44 -5.58
N THR A 78 -11.44 4.38 -5.23
CA THR A 78 -11.99 3.21 -4.53
C THR A 78 -11.60 3.14 -3.07
N SER A 79 -10.53 3.82 -2.64
CA SER A 79 -10.11 3.79 -1.24
C SER A 79 -11.18 4.40 -0.34
N THR A 80 -11.54 3.67 0.71
CA THR A 80 -12.55 4.08 1.69
C THR A 80 -11.93 4.49 3.02
N GLY A 81 -10.65 4.19 3.23
CA GLY A 81 -9.97 4.41 4.51
C GLY A 81 -10.40 3.43 5.61
N HIS A 82 -11.21 2.41 5.28
CA HIS A 82 -11.65 1.39 6.22
C HIS A 82 -10.77 0.15 6.12
N HIS A 83 -10.61 -0.56 7.24
CA HIS A 83 -9.95 -1.86 7.25
C HIS A 83 -10.88 -2.92 6.67
N ILE A 84 -10.43 -3.63 5.65
CA ILE A 84 -11.18 -4.70 5.02
C ILE A 84 -11.19 -5.91 5.94
N LYS A 85 -12.40 -6.41 6.23
CA LYS A 85 -12.64 -7.54 7.14
C LYS A 85 -12.93 -8.82 6.35
N SER A 86 -13.54 -8.67 5.18
CA SER A 86 -13.89 -9.78 4.30
C SER A 86 -13.50 -9.50 2.86
N PHE A 87 -13.22 -10.55 2.09
CA PHE A 87 -12.87 -10.42 0.67
C PHE A 87 -14.01 -9.81 -0.16
N GLU A 88 -15.26 -9.90 0.28
CA GLU A 88 -16.43 -9.31 -0.37
C GLU A 88 -16.50 -7.77 -0.20
N ASP A 89 -15.72 -7.21 0.73
CA ASP A 89 -15.58 -5.75 0.94
C ASP A 89 -14.53 -5.13 0.01
N PHE A 90 -13.80 -5.93 -0.77
CA PHE A 90 -12.97 -5.40 -1.84
C PHE A 90 -13.80 -4.91 -3.02
N VAL A 91 -13.15 -4.26 -3.98
CA VAL A 91 -13.83 -3.65 -5.13
C VAL A 91 -13.62 -4.50 -6.36
N TYR A 92 -14.74 -4.89 -6.97
CA TYR A 92 -14.72 -5.52 -8.28
C TYR A 92 -14.40 -4.49 -9.38
N ILE A 93 -13.50 -4.84 -10.30
CA ILE A 93 -13.13 -3.98 -11.44
C ILE A 93 -13.50 -4.64 -12.77
N GLY A 94 -13.68 -3.84 -13.82
CA GLY A 94 -14.11 -4.32 -15.14
C GLY A 94 -13.11 -5.17 -15.93
N LEU A 95 -12.08 -5.76 -15.31
CA LEU A 95 -11.10 -6.61 -15.98
C LEU A 95 -11.55 -8.07 -15.88
N ARG A 96 -11.64 -8.75 -17.02
CA ARG A 96 -12.08 -10.15 -17.13
C ARG A 96 -11.13 -10.97 -17.96
N ARG A 97 -11.11 -12.29 -17.74
CA ARG A 97 -10.33 -13.24 -18.51
C ARG A 97 -11.22 -13.99 -19.50
N ASN A 98 -10.79 -14.03 -20.75
CA ASN A 98 -11.47 -14.80 -21.77
C ASN A 98 -11.05 -16.27 -21.65
N THR A 99 -12.01 -17.16 -21.37
CA THR A 99 -11.74 -18.58 -21.11
C THR A 99 -11.20 -19.35 -22.32
N ARG A 100 -11.48 -18.88 -23.55
CA ARG A 100 -11.01 -19.54 -24.79
C ARG A 100 -9.59 -19.14 -25.15
N THR A 101 -9.24 -17.87 -24.94
CA THR A 101 -7.92 -17.33 -25.35
C THR A 101 -6.93 -17.21 -24.19
N GLY A 102 -7.41 -17.31 -22.96
CA GLY A 102 -6.63 -17.09 -21.74
C GLY A 102 -6.23 -15.63 -21.49
N LYS A 103 -6.65 -14.69 -22.34
CA LYS A 103 -6.25 -13.28 -22.28
C LYS A 103 -7.19 -12.47 -21.40
N TRP A 104 -6.62 -11.50 -20.68
CA TRP A 104 -7.39 -10.49 -19.94
C TRP A 104 -7.85 -9.37 -20.88
N TYR A 105 -9.04 -8.82 -20.62
CA TYR A 105 -9.64 -7.73 -21.36
C TYR A 105 -10.47 -6.84 -20.42
N TRP A 106 -10.54 -5.54 -20.71
CA TRP A 106 -11.49 -4.64 -20.06
C TRP A 106 -12.87 -4.78 -20.70
N THR A 107 -13.92 -4.79 -19.88
CA THR A 107 -15.31 -4.91 -20.35
C THR A 107 -15.78 -3.72 -21.17
N ASP A 108 -15.10 -2.58 -21.09
CA ASP A 108 -15.37 -1.39 -21.91
C ASP A 108 -14.66 -1.42 -23.28
N GLY A 109 -13.91 -2.48 -23.58
CA GLY A 109 -13.16 -2.63 -24.83
C GLY A 109 -11.81 -1.90 -24.87
N SER A 110 -11.43 -1.18 -23.82
CA SER A 110 -10.11 -0.55 -23.72
C SER A 110 -8.99 -1.59 -23.77
N GLN A 111 -7.84 -1.21 -24.32
CA GLN A 111 -6.66 -2.09 -24.35
C GLN A 111 -6.10 -2.32 -22.95
N VAL A 112 -5.70 -3.57 -22.65
CA VAL A 112 -5.00 -3.92 -21.41
C VAL A 112 -3.51 -3.60 -21.57
N ASN A 113 -3.14 -2.34 -21.33
CA ASN A 113 -1.76 -1.85 -21.40
C ASN A 113 -1.10 -1.67 -20.01
N TYR A 114 -1.87 -1.88 -18.94
CA TYR A 114 -1.43 -1.76 -17.57
C TYR A 114 -2.06 -2.85 -16.72
N THR A 115 -1.24 -3.50 -15.90
CA THR A 115 -1.70 -4.47 -14.91
C THR A 115 -0.98 -4.26 -13.58
N LYS A 116 -1.69 -4.50 -12.47
CA LYS A 116 -1.11 -4.37 -11.13
C LYS A 116 -1.47 -5.54 -10.21
N TRP A 117 -1.33 -6.75 -10.73
CA TRP A 117 -1.50 -8.00 -9.98
C TRP A 117 -0.65 -8.02 -8.71
N ALA A 118 -1.19 -8.66 -7.67
CA ALA A 118 -0.41 -9.08 -6.51
C ALA A 118 0.60 -10.14 -6.94
N VAL A 119 1.59 -10.39 -6.09
CA VAL A 119 2.56 -11.45 -6.31
C VAL A 119 1.81 -12.78 -6.41
N HIS A 120 2.22 -13.59 -7.39
CA HIS A 120 1.58 -14.85 -7.81
C HIS A 120 0.22 -14.74 -8.49
N GLN A 121 -0.39 -13.56 -8.58
CA GLN A 121 -1.66 -13.37 -9.27
C GLN A 121 -1.45 -13.08 -10.78
N PRO A 122 -2.38 -13.53 -11.65
CA PRO A 122 -3.47 -14.47 -11.39
C PRO A 122 -2.97 -15.93 -11.25
N ASP A 123 -3.54 -16.71 -10.33
CA ASP A 123 -3.06 -18.06 -9.98
C ASP A 123 -4.01 -19.23 -10.31
N HIS A 124 -5.32 -18.98 -10.46
CA HIS A 124 -6.33 -20.02 -10.76
C HIS A 124 -7.04 -19.80 -12.11
N PRO A 125 -6.33 -19.98 -13.25
CA PRO A 125 -6.84 -19.66 -14.59
C PRO A 125 -8.03 -20.53 -15.04
N GLU A 126 -8.40 -21.59 -14.34
CA GLU A 126 -9.54 -22.45 -14.64
C GLU A 126 -10.85 -21.93 -14.03
N SER A 127 -10.79 -21.20 -12.92
CA SER A 127 -11.96 -20.80 -12.14
C SER A 127 -12.08 -19.29 -11.90
N GLU A 128 -10.96 -18.56 -11.87
CA GLU A 128 -10.92 -17.15 -11.51
C GLU A 128 -10.74 -16.24 -12.73
N HIS A 129 -11.87 -15.87 -13.34
CA HIS A 129 -11.89 -15.11 -14.59
C HIS A 129 -12.21 -13.63 -14.43
N CYS A 130 -12.21 -13.13 -13.19
CA CYS A 130 -12.62 -11.78 -12.87
C CYS A 130 -11.64 -11.13 -11.89
N ALA A 131 -11.47 -9.81 -11.98
CA ALA A 131 -10.47 -9.10 -11.20
C ALA A 131 -11.09 -8.30 -10.04
N GLN A 132 -10.40 -8.34 -8.92
CA GLN A 132 -10.69 -7.60 -7.71
C GLN A 132 -9.51 -6.67 -7.39
N LEU A 133 -9.80 -5.49 -6.86
CA LEU A 133 -8.82 -4.53 -6.36
C LEU A 133 -8.79 -4.59 -4.83
N HIS A 134 -7.61 -4.77 -4.24
CA HIS A 134 -7.39 -4.57 -2.81
C HIS A 134 -7.29 -3.07 -2.49
N GLN A 135 -8.42 -2.37 -2.46
CA GLN A 135 -8.43 -0.89 -2.36
C GLN A 135 -8.07 -0.33 -0.98
N ASP A 136 -8.09 -1.14 0.07
CA ASP A 136 -7.72 -0.74 1.43
C ASP A 136 -7.03 -1.91 2.15
N PRO A 137 -6.33 -1.68 3.29
CA PRO A 137 -5.64 -2.75 4.01
C PRO A 137 -6.55 -3.93 4.35
N GLY A 138 -6.10 -5.12 3.96
CA GLY A 138 -6.78 -6.38 4.21
C GLY A 138 -6.57 -6.92 5.63
N PRO A 139 -7.13 -8.11 5.93
CA PRO A 139 -7.00 -8.79 7.24
C PRO A 139 -5.56 -9.24 7.62
N GLY A 140 -4.52 -8.70 6.99
CA GLY A 140 -3.12 -9.04 7.26
C GLY A 140 -2.68 -10.40 6.69
N LEU A 141 -3.38 -10.91 5.67
CA LEU A 141 -3.02 -12.15 4.99
C LEU A 141 -1.89 -11.92 3.98
N ILE A 142 -0.94 -12.87 3.90
CA ILE A 142 0.25 -12.75 3.03
C ILE A 142 -0.08 -12.61 1.53
N TYR A 143 -1.26 -13.08 1.10
CA TYR A 143 -1.73 -13.02 -0.28
C TYR A 143 -2.53 -11.75 -0.60
N VAL A 144 -2.76 -10.89 0.41
CA VAL A 144 -3.52 -9.64 0.25
C VAL A 144 -2.54 -8.48 0.27
N GLU A 145 -1.96 -8.20 -0.88
CA GLU A 145 -1.13 -7.01 -1.06
C GLU A 145 -2.00 -5.77 -1.27
N ASP A 146 -1.75 -4.76 -0.44
CA ASP A 146 -2.42 -3.47 -0.55
C ASP A 146 -2.27 -2.88 -1.94
N ARG A 147 -3.38 -2.40 -2.49
CA ARG A 147 -3.44 -1.64 -3.76
C ARG A 147 -3.01 -2.48 -4.97
N LYS A 148 -3.03 -3.80 -4.85
CA LYS A 148 -2.81 -4.78 -5.92
C LYS A 148 -4.11 -5.43 -6.35
N TRP A 149 -4.04 -6.21 -7.42
CA TRP A 149 -5.17 -6.92 -7.98
C TRP A 149 -5.09 -8.41 -7.69
N ASN A 150 -6.25 -9.02 -7.55
CA ASN A 150 -6.42 -10.44 -7.32
C ASN A 150 -7.38 -11.00 -8.38
N SER A 151 -7.13 -12.21 -8.91
CA SER A 151 -8.18 -12.93 -9.64
C SER A 151 -9.16 -13.54 -8.63
N ILE A 152 -10.44 -13.58 -8.97
CA ILE A 152 -11.48 -14.22 -8.18
C ILE A 152 -12.49 -14.92 -9.09
N PRO A 153 -13.30 -15.86 -8.56
CA PRO A 153 -14.46 -16.37 -9.27
C PRO A 153 -15.44 -15.25 -9.59
N CYS A 154 -15.99 -15.25 -10.79
CA CYS A 154 -16.88 -14.19 -11.27
C CYS A 154 -18.26 -14.18 -10.59
N ASP A 155 -18.65 -15.30 -9.99
CA ASP A 155 -19.88 -15.48 -9.23
C ASP A 155 -19.71 -15.13 -7.74
N ARG A 156 -18.50 -14.76 -7.32
CA ARG A 156 -18.25 -14.31 -5.96
C ARG A 156 -19.10 -13.07 -5.66
N PRO A 157 -19.93 -13.09 -4.60
CA PRO A 157 -20.75 -11.94 -4.25
C PRO A 157 -19.86 -10.80 -3.74
N MET A 158 -19.87 -9.68 -4.45
CA MET A 158 -19.08 -8.49 -4.10
C MET A 158 -20.00 -7.35 -3.65
N LYS A 159 -19.65 -6.64 -2.58
CA LYS A 159 -20.44 -5.49 -2.11
C LYS A 159 -20.23 -4.24 -2.95
N TYR A 160 -19.05 -4.10 -3.55
CA TYR A 160 -18.63 -2.91 -4.25
C TYR A 160 -18.08 -3.23 -5.64
N PHE A 161 -18.37 -2.35 -6.59
CA PHE A 161 -17.81 -2.35 -7.94
C PHE A 161 -17.56 -0.91 -8.39
N VAL A 162 -16.59 -0.71 -9.27
CA VAL A 162 -16.29 0.60 -9.85
C VAL A 162 -16.71 0.65 -11.32
N CYS A 163 -17.37 1.74 -11.70
CA CYS A 163 -17.77 1.98 -13.08
C CYS A 163 -16.92 3.08 -13.72
N LYS A 164 -16.79 2.99 -15.04
CA LYS A 164 -16.25 4.05 -15.90
C LYS A 164 -17.40 4.55 -16.80
N ARG A 165 -17.47 5.86 -17.01
CA ARG A 165 -18.41 6.50 -17.93
C ARG A 165 -17.70 6.98 -19.19
#